data_AF-A0A2M7RJ36-F1
#
_entry.id   AF-A0A2M7RJ36-F1
#
_cell.length_a   1.000
_cell.length_b   1.000
_cell.length_c   1.000
_cell.angle_alpha   90.00
_cell.angle_beta   90.00
_cell.angle_gamma   90.00
#
_symmetry.space_group_name_H-M   'P 1'
#
loop_
_entity.id
_entity.type
_entity.pdbx_description
1 polymer ?
#
loop_
_entity_poly.entity_id
_entity_poly.type
_entity_poly.pdbx_seq_one_letter_code
_entity_poly.pdbx_strand_id
1 'polypeptide(L)'
;MNSGFSEILDKVKNRHKDGLFVKRWENKSRYSILREGMPKKILIHGIPFLITIDGKDKLQVLKGKSILIQDGIISEIFDSQKFSGALLKKIDLIYDAELRGGIVVTPGFVNTHAHPPMYLLRSTLTFSEDNLDETLKGMAQLEGKMKEEDFLLGALGDFTEQQRSGITTTLSHYGVFEPIDQAAQATKQNVINALSAVSNSHPQNSPALVEKYLKNKNHCYTQPAMAIHELAKASPSVLKRIAQLQKKYRALFTLHLAETKESNERCYERHHDLPVLVLEKYGLLNHLTLLSHAIHLTKREILLIKKRKAGVIHLPTSNLLHKSGHFNYPLFHELKATDRIALGTDSVVSKSRLDLLTEALQTKTMHQEKRIVPYEDLFNMITGQGAKIIGLPKTGKIIPGFRADLAFWKLKDRGFLPYDPDQPLTLVSNMITHGGRNVRDLMINGDFVISNRMNNLIDESELLLQLQEAHIKLRKR
;
A
#
# COMPACT_ATOMS: atom_id res chain seq x y z
N MET A 1 -21.97 -13.67 7.91
CA MET A 1 -21.61 -12.71 6.84
C MET A 1 -22.84 -11.86 6.56
N ASN A 2 -22.72 -10.54 6.41
CA ASN A 2 -23.85 -9.66 6.06
C ASN A 2 -24.42 -10.09 4.69
N SER A 3 -25.74 -10.28 4.57
CA SER A 3 -26.37 -10.73 3.32
C SER A 3 -26.09 -9.79 2.15
N GLY A 4 -25.98 -8.48 2.41
CA GLY A 4 -25.64 -7.48 1.39
C GLY A 4 -24.22 -7.64 0.84
N PHE A 5 -23.27 -8.11 1.66
CA PHE A 5 -21.90 -8.35 1.21
C PHE A 5 -21.83 -9.54 0.27
N SER A 6 -22.52 -10.64 0.59
CA SER A 6 -22.54 -11.83 -0.27
C SER A 6 -23.04 -11.47 -1.67
N GLU A 7 -24.13 -10.70 -1.77
CA GLU A 7 -24.70 -10.30 -3.05
C GLU A 7 -23.71 -9.49 -3.90
N ILE A 8 -23.07 -8.47 -3.30
CA ILE A 8 -22.08 -7.64 -3.99
C ILE A 8 -20.90 -8.50 -4.45
N LEU A 9 -20.34 -9.31 -3.55
CA LEU A 9 -19.20 -10.17 -3.84
C LEU A 9 -19.53 -11.19 -4.92
N ASP A 10 -20.72 -11.79 -4.91
CA ASP A 10 -21.14 -12.75 -5.93
C ASP A 10 -21.34 -12.12 -7.31
N LYS A 11 -21.74 -10.85 -7.37
CA LYS A 11 -21.85 -10.07 -8.62
C LYS A 11 -20.47 -9.76 -9.19
N VAL A 12 -19.57 -9.23 -8.36
CA VAL A 12 -18.23 -8.78 -8.82
C VAL A 12 -17.20 -9.90 -8.88
N LYS A 13 -17.49 -11.10 -8.40
CA LYS A 13 -16.57 -12.23 -8.48
C LYS A 13 -16.37 -12.62 -9.93
N ASN A 14 -15.11 -12.78 -10.34
CA ASN A 14 -14.79 -13.27 -11.67
C ASN A 14 -15.18 -14.77 -11.77
N ARG A 15 -16.33 -15.04 -12.40
CA ARG A 15 -16.93 -16.39 -12.53
C ARG A 15 -16.29 -17.26 -13.61
N HIS A 16 -15.38 -16.70 -14.42
CA HIS A 16 -14.60 -17.49 -15.38
C HIS A 16 -13.54 -18.39 -14.71
N LYS A 17 -13.56 -18.51 -13.38
CA LYS A 17 -12.56 -19.21 -12.55
C LYS A 17 -12.51 -20.72 -12.70
N ASP A 18 -13.59 -21.39 -13.09
CA ASP A 18 -13.66 -22.86 -13.09
C ASP A 18 -12.82 -23.54 -14.20
N GLY A 19 -11.88 -22.82 -14.82
CA GLY A 19 -10.91 -23.38 -15.78
C GLY A 19 -9.77 -22.43 -16.17
N LEU A 20 -9.49 -21.39 -15.37
CA LEU A 20 -8.71 -20.20 -15.79
C LEU A 20 -7.20 -20.46 -15.97
N PHE A 21 -6.61 -21.41 -15.24
CA PHE A 21 -5.27 -21.89 -15.56
C PHE A 21 -5.30 -22.74 -16.84
N VAL A 22 -6.28 -23.64 -16.98
CA VAL A 22 -6.21 -24.76 -17.94
C VAL A 22 -6.59 -24.39 -19.39
N LYS A 23 -7.60 -23.54 -19.63
CA LYS A 23 -8.13 -23.38 -21.02
C LYS A 23 -7.90 -22.05 -21.72
N ARG A 24 -7.63 -20.95 -21.00
CA ARG A 24 -7.64 -19.61 -21.63
C ARG A 24 -6.34 -19.25 -22.39
N TRP A 25 -5.34 -20.13 -22.37
CA TRP A 25 -3.94 -19.76 -22.60
C TRP A 25 -3.20 -20.63 -23.61
N GLU A 26 -3.89 -21.54 -24.31
CA GLU A 26 -3.28 -22.63 -25.08
C GLU A 26 -2.46 -22.23 -26.31
N ASN A 27 -2.31 -20.96 -26.69
CA ASN A 27 -1.41 -20.63 -27.81
C ASN A 27 -0.70 -19.27 -27.78
N LYS A 28 -0.80 -18.49 -26.69
CA LYS A 28 -0.20 -17.14 -26.61
C LYS A 28 0.14 -16.69 -25.19
N SER A 29 0.37 -17.58 -24.24
CA SER A 29 0.64 -17.19 -22.86
C SER A 29 2.14 -17.18 -22.55
N ARG A 30 2.55 -16.43 -21.52
CA ARG A 30 3.89 -16.57 -20.91
C ARG A 30 3.94 -17.73 -19.92
N TYR A 31 2.86 -18.51 -19.85
CA TYR A 31 2.55 -19.41 -18.75
C TYR A 31 2.55 -20.83 -19.29
N SER A 32 3.45 -21.67 -18.80
CA SER A 32 3.45 -23.10 -19.09
C SER A 32 3.06 -23.84 -17.82
N ILE A 33 1.86 -24.42 -17.83
CA ILE A 33 1.37 -25.26 -16.73
C ILE A 33 1.87 -26.68 -16.99
N LEU A 34 2.65 -27.21 -16.06
CA LEU A 34 3.26 -28.53 -16.18
C LEU A 34 2.48 -29.59 -15.40
N ARG A 35 1.62 -29.18 -14.47
CA ARG A 35 0.83 -30.06 -13.62
C ARG A 35 -0.54 -29.45 -13.31
N GLU A 36 -1.54 -30.32 -13.18
CA GLU A 36 -2.89 -29.92 -12.84
C GLU A 36 -3.01 -29.44 -11.38
N GLY A 37 -3.95 -28.55 -11.13
CA GLY A 37 -4.22 -27.97 -9.80
C GLY A 37 -3.60 -26.59 -9.59
N MET A 38 -3.73 -26.09 -8.36
CA MET A 38 -3.14 -24.80 -7.98
C MET A 38 -1.62 -24.93 -7.86
N PRO A 39 -0.84 -24.12 -8.60
CA PRO A 39 0.62 -24.28 -8.63
C PRO A 39 1.23 -23.84 -7.29
N LYS A 40 2.05 -24.71 -6.69
CA LYS A 40 2.78 -24.42 -5.45
C LYS A 40 4.24 -24.13 -5.70
N LYS A 41 4.82 -24.76 -6.73
CA LYS A 41 6.19 -24.56 -7.19
C LYS A 41 6.17 -23.83 -8.52
N ILE A 42 6.46 -22.53 -8.47
CA ILE A 42 6.42 -21.64 -9.62
C ILE A 42 7.84 -21.20 -9.96
N LEU A 43 8.20 -21.28 -11.23
CA LEU A 43 9.46 -20.74 -11.75
C LEU A 43 9.17 -19.49 -12.58
N ILE A 44 9.73 -18.35 -12.18
CA ILE A 44 9.83 -17.17 -13.05
C ILE A 44 11.18 -17.26 -13.75
N HIS A 45 11.17 -17.64 -15.02
CA HIS A 45 12.38 -17.93 -15.78
C HIS A 45 12.78 -16.75 -16.67
N GLY A 46 14.09 -16.48 -16.74
CA GLY A 46 14.63 -15.59 -17.77
C GLY A 46 14.29 -14.11 -17.56
N ILE A 47 14.37 -13.62 -16.33
CA ILE A 47 14.09 -12.21 -16.04
C ILE A 47 15.25 -11.36 -16.58
N PRO A 48 15.02 -10.50 -17.61
CA PRO A 48 16.07 -9.64 -18.14
C PRO A 48 16.59 -8.66 -17.08
N PHE A 49 15.70 -8.07 -16.29
CA PHE A 49 16.04 -7.17 -15.19
C PHE A 49 15.15 -7.44 -13.96
N LEU A 50 15.79 -7.81 -12.86
CA LEU A 50 15.18 -7.93 -11.53
C LEU A 50 15.66 -6.76 -10.68
N ILE A 51 14.75 -5.83 -10.36
CA ILE A 51 15.04 -4.66 -9.52
C ILE A 51 14.61 -4.98 -8.10
N THR A 52 15.50 -4.84 -7.12
CA THR A 52 15.16 -5.10 -5.72
C THR A 52 16.02 -4.32 -4.73
N ILE A 53 15.76 -4.48 -3.44
CA ILE A 53 16.58 -3.99 -2.34
C ILE A 53 17.26 -5.19 -1.68
N ASP A 54 18.56 -5.11 -1.45
CA ASP A 54 19.32 -6.19 -0.80
C ASP A 54 19.18 -6.21 0.74
N GLY A 55 19.90 -7.13 1.38
CA GLY A 55 19.93 -7.26 2.85
C GLY A 55 20.53 -6.06 3.58
N LYS A 56 21.23 -5.16 2.89
CA LYS A 56 21.86 -3.94 3.43
C LYS A 56 21.07 -2.67 3.07
N ASP A 57 19.82 -2.82 2.64
CA ASP A 57 18.93 -1.73 2.24
C ASP A 57 19.46 -0.93 1.03
N LYS A 58 20.20 -1.58 0.11
CA LYS A 58 20.70 -0.99 -1.14
C LYS A 58 19.96 -1.48 -2.38
N LEU A 59 19.73 -0.59 -3.34
CA LEU A 59 19.13 -0.93 -4.63
C LEU A 59 20.05 -1.86 -5.42
N GLN A 60 19.47 -2.89 -6.01
CA GLN A 60 20.10 -3.82 -6.93
C GLN A 60 19.27 -3.95 -8.20
N VAL A 61 19.93 -4.02 -9.34
CA VAL A 61 19.31 -4.35 -10.63
C VAL A 61 20.09 -5.50 -11.23
N LEU A 62 19.54 -6.70 -11.08
CA LEU A 62 20.18 -7.95 -11.46
C LEU A 62 19.75 -8.35 -12.87
N LYS A 63 20.71 -8.68 -13.73
CA LYS A 63 20.46 -9.14 -15.10
C LYS A 63 20.35 -10.66 -15.17
N GLY A 64 19.47 -11.17 -16.04
CA GLY A 64 19.41 -12.59 -16.43
C GLY A 64 19.19 -13.55 -15.26
N LYS A 65 18.23 -13.24 -14.39
CA LYS A 65 17.93 -14.06 -13.19
C LYS A 65 16.66 -14.87 -13.36
N SER A 66 16.55 -15.96 -12.62
CA SER A 66 15.32 -16.73 -12.44
C SER A 66 14.96 -16.79 -10.95
N ILE A 67 13.67 -16.87 -10.65
CA ILE A 67 13.14 -16.96 -9.28
C ILE A 67 12.39 -18.27 -9.14
N LEU A 68 12.76 -19.08 -8.15
CA LEU A 68 11.97 -20.22 -7.72
C LEU A 68 11.10 -19.81 -6.53
N ILE A 69 9.80 -20.06 -6.64
CA ILE A 69 8.81 -19.80 -5.61
C ILE A 69 8.24 -21.14 -5.16
N GLN A 70 8.18 -21.36 -3.85
CA GLN A 70 7.54 -22.52 -3.26
C GLN A 70 6.58 -22.08 -2.16
N ASP A 71 5.32 -22.50 -2.26
CA ASP A 71 4.28 -22.24 -1.26
C ASP A 71 4.16 -20.74 -0.90
N GLY A 72 4.23 -19.88 -1.91
CA GLY A 72 4.14 -18.42 -1.75
C GLY A 72 5.41 -17.72 -1.26
N ILE A 73 6.51 -18.46 -1.06
CA ILE A 73 7.79 -17.94 -0.59
C ILE A 73 8.85 -18.06 -1.69
N ILE A 74 9.65 -17.00 -1.85
CA ILE A 74 10.84 -17.05 -2.72
C ILE A 74 11.84 -18.02 -2.10
N SER A 75 12.10 -19.14 -2.74
CA SER A 75 13.03 -20.16 -2.23
C SER A 75 14.45 -19.94 -2.75
N GLU A 76 14.59 -19.55 -4.02
CA GLU A 76 15.89 -19.38 -4.66
C GLU A 76 15.86 -18.29 -5.74
N ILE A 77 17.00 -17.63 -5.93
CA ILE A 77 17.28 -16.72 -7.05
C ILE A 77 18.60 -17.16 -7.66
N PHE A 78 18.62 -17.46 -8.95
CA PHE A 78 19.80 -18.00 -9.64
C PHE A 78 19.96 -17.40 -11.05
N ASP A 79 21.15 -17.56 -11.64
CA ASP A 79 21.38 -17.16 -13.03
C ASP A 79 20.57 -18.02 -13.99
N SER A 80 19.80 -17.41 -14.90
CA SER A 80 18.90 -18.13 -15.80
C SER A 80 19.62 -19.18 -16.66
N GLN A 81 20.90 -18.97 -16.98
CA GLN A 81 21.74 -19.92 -17.72
C GLN A 81 22.00 -21.24 -16.96
N LYS A 82 21.87 -21.24 -15.62
CA LYS A 82 22.00 -22.45 -14.78
C LYS A 82 20.74 -23.31 -14.78
N PHE A 83 19.67 -22.88 -15.47
CA PHE A 83 18.46 -23.65 -15.62
C PHE A 83 18.74 -24.98 -16.33
N SER A 84 18.19 -26.07 -15.80
CA SER A 84 18.32 -27.41 -16.37
C SER A 84 16.98 -28.12 -16.46
N GLY A 85 16.84 -29.03 -17.42
CA GLY A 85 15.62 -29.82 -17.61
C GLY A 85 15.25 -30.69 -16.40
N ALA A 86 16.19 -30.97 -15.49
CA ALA A 86 15.91 -31.66 -14.23
C ALA A 86 14.99 -30.84 -13.30
N LEU A 87 15.07 -29.51 -13.38
CA LEU A 87 14.22 -28.61 -12.60
C LEU A 87 12.75 -28.71 -13.06
N LEU A 88 12.50 -28.84 -14.37
CA LEU A 88 11.15 -28.98 -14.96
C LEU A 88 10.33 -30.09 -14.30
N LYS A 89 10.97 -31.20 -13.93
CA LYS A 89 10.30 -32.35 -13.31
C LYS A 89 9.70 -32.02 -11.95
N LYS A 90 10.04 -30.89 -11.32
CA LYS A 90 9.62 -30.48 -9.97
C LYS A 90 8.77 -29.21 -9.95
N ILE A 91 8.54 -28.58 -11.09
CA ILE A 91 7.81 -27.31 -11.22
C ILE A 91 6.36 -27.57 -11.64
N ASP A 92 5.44 -26.80 -11.08
CA ASP A 92 4.02 -26.87 -11.42
C ASP A 92 3.67 -25.85 -12.51
N LEU A 93 4.29 -24.67 -12.48
CA LEU A 93 4.10 -23.60 -13.46
C LEU A 93 5.39 -22.85 -13.77
N ILE A 94 5.61 -22.55 -15.05
CA ILE A 94 6.67 -21.66 -15.54
C ILE A 94 6.05 -20.37 -16.06
N TYR A 95 6.60 -19.24 -15.62
CA TYR A 95 6.40 -17.94 -16.24
C TYR A 95 7.67 -17.58 -17.01
N ASP A 96 7.56 -17.47 -18.34
CA ASP A 96 8.64 -17.04 -19.21
C ASP A 96 8.68 -15.50 -19.32
N ALA A 97 9.65 -14.92 -18.62
CA ALA A 97 9.87 -13.49 -18.57
C ALA A 97 10.63 -12.95 -19.81
N GLU A 98 11.29 -13.79 -20.62
CA GLU A 98 12.05 -13.36 -21.81
C GLU A 98 11.13 -13.11 -23.01
N LEU A 99 10.06 -13.91 -23.14
CA LEU A 99 9.16 -13.82 -24.29
C LEU A 99 8.71 -12.38 -24.57
N ARG A 100 8.40 -12.10 -25.84
CA ARG A 100 7.77 -10.82 -26.27
C ARG A 100 8.48 -9.57 -25.76
N GLY A 101 9.82 -9.63 -25.71
CA GLY A 101 10.66 -8.48 -25.40
C GLY A 101 10.90 -8.23 -23.92
N GLY A 102 10.71 -9.23 -23.06
CA GLY A 102 11.16 -9.13 -21.68
C GLY A 102 10.16 -8.55 -20.68
N ILE A 103 10.32 -8.97 -19.43
CA ILE A 103 9.58 -8.47 -18.25
C ILE A 103 10.57 -8.01 -17.20
N VAL A 104 10.40 -6.79 -16.72
CA VAL A 104 11.08 -6.30 -15.51
C VAL A 104 10.30 -6.79 -14.31
N VAL A 105 10.98 -7.36 -13.31
CA VAL A 105 10.36 -7.83 -12.07
C VAL A 105 10.84 -7.00 -10.89
N THR A 106 9.91 -6.50 -10.08
CA THR A 106 10.18 -5.78 -8.83
C THR A 106 9.46 -6.45 -7.67
N PRO A 107 9.83 -6.20 -6.40
CA PRO A 107 8.90 -6.41 -5.31
C PRO A 107 7.58 -5.72 -5.61
N GLY A 108 6.49 -6.30 -5.13
CA GLY A 108 5.23 -5.58 -4.99
C GLY A 108 5.43 -4.36 -4.10
N PHE A 109 4.79 -3.26 -4.46
CA PHE A 109 4.91 -2.03 -3.70
C PHE A 109 4.09 -2.10 -2.40
N VAL A 110 4.51 -1.29 -1.42
CA VAL A 110 3.95 -1.24 -0.07
C VAL A 110 3.39 0.16 0.18
N ASN A 111 2.07 0.26 0.16
CA ASN A 111 1.37 1.50 0.44
C ASN A 111 1.18 1.66 1.95
N THR A 112 1.94 2.56 2.55
CA THR A 112 2.00 2.67 4.00
C THR A 112 0.91 3.52 4.63
N HIS A 113 -0.02 4.09 3.85
CA HIS A 113 -1.22 4.76 4.37
C HIS A 113 -2.26 4.92 3.28
N ALA A 114 -3.48 4.42 3.53
CA ALA A 114 -4.62 4.53 2.63
C ALA A 114 -5.94 4.64 3.40
N HIS A 115 -6.97 5.16 2.72
CA HIS A 115 -8.36 5.19 3.18
C HIS A 115 -9.28 4.48 2.17
N PRO A 116 -9.23 3.14 2.05
CA PRO A 116 -9.84 2.43 0.92
C PRO A 116 -11.32 2.73 0.66
N PRO A 117 -12.19 2.83 1.69
CA PRO A 117 -13.60 3.08 1.46
C PRO A 117 -13.91 4.46 0.86
N MET A 118 -13.00 5.42 0.96
CA MET A 118 -13.15 6.76 0.36
C MET A 118 -13.13 6.74 -1.18
N TYR A 119 -12.94 5.58 -1.81
CA TYR A 119 -13.05 5.44 -3.26
C TYR A 119 -14.36 6.02 -3.82
N LEU A 120 -15.48 5.79 -3.12
CA LEU A 120 -16.79 6.33 -3.50
C LEU A 120 -16.93 7.83 -3.27
N LEU A 121 -15.97 8.46 -2.58
CA LEU A 121 -15.90 9.91 -2.38
C LEU A 121 -15.04 10.59 -3.44
N ARG A 122 -14.63 9.88 -4.51
CA ARG A 122 -13.94 10.50 -5.65
C ARG A 122 -14.71 11.72 -6.17
N SER A 123 -13.98 12.75 -6.58
CA SER A 123 -14.53 14.02 -7.05
C SER A 123 -15.32 14.81 -5.99
N THR A 124 -15.00 14.64 -4.70
CA THR A 124 -15.53 15.51 -3.64
C THR A 124 -14.70 16.78 -3.45
N LEU A 125 -13.43 16.80 -3.87
CA LEU A 125 -12.63 18.04 -3.90
C LEU A 125 -13.19 19.12 -4.84
N THR A 126 -14.15 18.80 -5.70
CA THR A 126 -14.83 19.78 -6.57
C THR A 126 -16.06 20.40 -5.90
N PHE A 127 -16.32 20.14 -4.61
CA PHE A 127 -17.47 20.71 -3.92
C PHE A 127 -17.39 22.22 -3.74
N SER A 128 -16.19 22.75 -3.54
CA SER A 128 -15.93 24.18 -3.53
C SER A 128 -14.51 24.41 -4.02
N GLU A 129 -14.36 25.04 -5.19
CA GLU A 129 -13.04 25.37 -5.76
C GLU A 129 -12.27 26.35 -4.86
N ASP A 130 -12.99 27.17 -4.09
CA ASP A 130 -12.42 28.28 -3.34
C ASP A 130 -12.32 28.04 -1.82
N ASN A 131 -13.08 27.08 -1.25
CA ASN A 131 -13.12 26.83 0.19
C ASN A 131 -12.86 25.35 0.56
N LEU A 132 -11.64 25.10 1.04
CA LEU A 132 -11.20 23.77 1.47
C LEU A 132 -11.97 23.27 2.70
N ASP A 133 -12.32 24.15 3.63
CA ASP A 133 -13.05 23.76 4.85
C ASP A 133 -14.48 23.32 4.52
N GLU A 134 -15.15 24.01 3.59
CA GLU A 134 -16.46 23.59 3.08
C GLU A 134 -16.39 22.27 2.35
N THR A 135 -15.36 22.09 1.51
CA THR A 135 -15.10 20.82 0.81
C THR A 135 -14.91 19.67 1.79
N LEU A 136 -14.10 19.85 2.83
CA LEU A 136 -13.87 18.83 3.87
C LEU A 136 -15.13 18.53 4.69
N LYS A 137 -15.92 19.56 5.02
CA LYS A 137 -17.22 19.38 5.70
C LYS A 137 -18.21 18.61 4.82
N GLY A 138 -18.31 18.96 3.54
CA GLY A 138 -19.16 18.26 2.58
C GLY A 138 -18.75 16.80 2.38
N MET A 139 -17.44 16.53 2.33
CA MET A 139 -16.91 15.17 2.29
C MET A 139 -17.31 14.36 3.53
N ALA A 140 -17.10 14.91 4.74
CA ALA A 140 -17.46 14.25 5.99
C ALA A 140 -18.97 13.99 6.11
N GLN A 141 -19.80 14.93 5.62
CA GLN A 141 -21.25 14.73 5.55
C GLN A 141 -21.64 13.60 4.60
N LEU A 142 -21.02 13.54 3.41
CA LEU A 142 -21.28 12.48 2.44
C LEU A 142 -20.82 11.12 2.98
N GLU A 143 -19.64 11.06 3.59
CA GLU A 143 -19.11 9.87 4.26
C GLU A 143 -20.06 9.38 5.37
N GLY A 144 -20.62 10.29 6.18
CA GLY A 144 -21.58 9.96 7.23
C GLY A 144 -22.90 9.34 6.72
N LYS A 145 -23.19 9.45 5.42
CA LYS A 145 -24.36 8.82 4.77
C LYS A 145 -24.05 7.45 4.16
N MET A 146 -22.78 7.04 4.10
CA MET A 146 -22.38 5.74 3.57
C MET A 146 -22.91 4.61 4.46
N LYS A 147 -23.26 3.50 3.82
CA LYS A 147 -23.66 2.24 4.44
C LYS A 147 -22.52 1.22 4.33
N GLU A 148 -22.63 0.12 5.05
CA GLU A 148 -21.66 -0.99 5.03
C GLU A 148 -21.33 -1.46 3.60
N GLU A 149 -22.34 -1.53 2.73
CA GLU A 149 -22.19 -1.91 1.31
C GLU A 149 -21.37 -0.89 0.50
N ASP A 150 -21.56 0.40 0.78
CA ASP A 150 -20.79 1.47 0.13
C ASP A 150 -19.32 1.36 0.55
N PHE A 151 -19.05 1.10 1.84
CA PHE A 151 -17.68 0.94 2.32
C PHE A 151 -16.99 -0.29 1.71
N LEU A 152 -17.73 -1.39 1.52
CA LEU A 152 -17.22 -2.60 0.86
C LEU A 152 -16.87 -2.32 -0.60
N LEU A 153 -17.81 -1.74 -1.35
CA LEU A 153 -17.59 -1.39 -2.76
C LEU A 153 -16.42 -0.42 -2.92
N GLY A 154 -16.34 0.59 -2.05
CA GLY A 154 -15.23 1.54 -2.05
C GLY A 154 -13.88 0.84 -1.85
N ALA A 155 -13.78 -0.04 -0.85
CA ALA A 155 -12.56 -0.80 -0.60
C ALA A 155 -12.19 -1.76 -1.74
N LEU A 156 -13.17 -2.39 -2.41
CA LEU A 156 -12.93 -3.20 -3.62
C LEU A 156 -12.36 -2.36 -4.77
N GLY A 157 -12.93 -1.18 -5.03
CA GLY A 157 -12.45 -0.24 -6.04
C GLY A 157 -11.00 0.19 -5.77
N ASP A 158 -10.72 0.55 -4.53
CA ASP A 158 -9.40 1.00 -4.10
C ASP A 158 -8.34 -0.11 -4.22
N PHE A 159 -8.60 -1.31 -3.71
CA PHE A 159 -7.64 -2.41 -3.79
C PHE A 159 -7.40 -2.87 -5.23
N THR A 160 -8.43 -2.92 -6.08
CA THR A 160 -8.24 -3.30 -7.50
C THR A 160 -7.44 -2.25 -8.28
N GLU A 161 -7.62 -0.96 -8.01
CA GLU A 161 -6.78 0.11 -8.59
C GLU A 161 -5.33 0.05 -8.07
N GLN A 162 -5.13 -0.16 -6.77
CA GLN A 162 -3.80 -0.37 -6.18
C GLN A 162 -3.07 -1.57 -6.78
N GLN A 163 -3.76 -2.69 -7.01
CA GLN A 163 -3.17 -3.88 -7.63
C GLN A 163 -2.69 -3.60 -9.05
N ARG A 164 -3.46 -2.82 -9.82
CA ARG A 164 -3.04 -2.39 -11.17
C ARG A 164 -1.77 -1.55 -11.16
N SER A 165 -1.54 -0.75 -10.13
CA SER A 165 -0.30 0.05 -9.97
C SER A 165 0.84 -0.71 -9.30
N GLY A 166 0.70 -2.02 -9.07
CA GLY A 166 1.77 -2.87 -8.53
C GLY A 166 1.84 -2.91 -7.01
N ILE A 167 0.86 -2.35 -6.31
CA ILE A 167 0.78 -2.39 -4.85
C ILE A 167 0.20 -3.72 -4.41
N THR A 168 0.93 -4.41 -3.53
CA THR A 168 0.55 -5.73 -3.00
C THR A 168 0.21 -5.71 -1.51
N THR A 169 0.66 -4.66 -0.81
CA THR A 169 0.49 -4.50 0.63
C THR A 169 0.02 -3.09 0.95
N THR A 170 -0.98 -2.97 1.82
CA THR A 170 -1.60 -1.70 2.17
C THR A 170 -1.79 -1.58 3.69
N LEU A 171 -1.43 -0.45 4.29
CA LEU A 171 -1.91 -0.05 5.62
C LEU A 171 -3.18 0.78 5.45
N SER A 172 -4.31 0.21 5.84
CA SER A 172 -5.58 0.93 5.91
C SER A 172 -5.69 1.67 7.24
N HIS A 173 -6.14 2.91 7.22
CA HIS A 173 -6.58 3.67 8.39
C HIS A 173 -8.04 4.05 8.16
N TYR A 174 -9.00 3.47 8.89
CA TYR A 174 -10.40 3.87 8.69
C TYR A 174 -11.32 3.62 9.91
N GLY A 175 -12.57 4.07 9.81
CA GLY A 175 -13.60 3.93 10.85
C GLY A 175 -14.35 2.59 10.85
N VAL A 176 -14.33 1.84 9.73
CA VAL A 176 -14.92 0.49 9.63
C VAL A 176 -13.84 -0.58 9.57
N PHE A 177 -14.18 -1.82 9.95
CA PHE A 177 -13.24 -2.96 9.88
C PHE A 177 -13.73 -4.02 8.90
N GLU A 178 -14.96 -4.52 9.08
CA GLU A 178 -15.52 -5.65 8.33
C GLU A 178 -15.58 -5.43 6.81
N PRO A 179 -16.05 -4.28 6.27
CA PRO A 179 -16.04 -4.05 4.83
C PRO A 179 -14.64 -4.16 4.20
N ILE A 180 -13.63 -3.64 4.90
CA ILE A 180 -12.22 -3.68 4.45
C ILE A 180 -11.67 -5.11 4.54
N ASP A 181 -12.01 -5.85 5.60
CA ASP A 181 -11.57 -7.24 5.76
C ASP A 181 -12.10 -8.13 4.63
N GLN A 182 -13.38 -7.98 4.31
CA GLN A 182 -14.06 -8.72 3.24
C GLN A 182 -13.54 -8.32 1.84
N ALA A 183 -13.33 -7.03 1.58
CA ALA A 183 -12.73 -6.56 0.33
C ALA A 183 -11.31 -7.10 0.14
N ALA A 184 -10.49 -7.08 1.20
CA ALA A 184 -9.14 -7.62 1.18
C ALA A 184 -9.14 -9.13 0.89
N GLN A 185 -10.05 -9.88 1.52
CA GLN A 185 -10.21 -11.31 1.27
C GLN A 185 -10.59 -11.60 -0.18
N ALA A 186 -11.58 -10.88 -0.72
CA ALA A 186 -12.06 -11.06 -2.09
C ALA A 186 -10.99 -10.75 -3.14
N THR A 187 -10.15 -9.74 -2.86
CA THR A 187 -9.07 -9.27 -3.75
C THR A 187 -7.71 -9.91 -3.46
N LYS A 188 -7.60 -10.73 -2.41
CA LYS A 188 -6.34 -11.25 -1.86
C LYS A 188 -5.29 -10.17 -1.50
N GLN A 189 -5.71 -8.92 -1.26
CA GLN A 189 -4.78 -7.85 -0.90
C GLN A 189 -4.16 -8.11 0.48
N ASN A 190 -2.84 -7.94 0.63
CA ASN A 190 -2.25 -7.95 1.98
C ASN A 190 -2.59 -6.63 2.68
N VAL A 191 -3.37 -6.68 3.76
CA VAL A 191 -3.79 -5.46 4.48
C VAL A 191 -3.47 -5.54 5.96
N ILE A 192 -2.83 -4.49 6.46
CA ILE A 192 -2.86 -4.14 7.88
C ILE A 192 -4.05 -3.19 8.07
N ASN A 193 -5.07 -3.63 8.79
CA ASN A 193 -6.34 -2.91 8.91
C ASN A 193 -6.40 -2.17 10.24
N ALA A 194 -6.01 -0.89 10.23
CA ALA A 194 -5.98 -0.05 11.43
C ALA A 194 -7.36 0.58 11.67
N LEU A 195 -8.09 0.01 12.63
CA LEU A 195 -9.39 0.54 13.04
C LEU A 195 -9.20 1.77 13.92
N SER A 196 -9.81 2.88 13.53
CA SER A 196 -9.74 4.13 14.26
C SER A 196 -10.64 4.08 15.51
N ALA A 197 -10.02 4.10 16.69
CA ALA A 197 -10.70 4.19 17.98
C ALA A 197 -11.29 5.58 18.25
N VAL A 198 -10.83 6.59 17.51
CA VAL A 198 -11.33 7.97 17.56
C VAL A 198 -11.46 8.43 16.11
N SER A 199 -12.64 8.19 15.54
CA SER A 199 -12.94 8.43 14.12
C SER A 199 -13.87 9.63 13.97
N ASN A 200 -13.68 10.40 12.90
CA ASN A 200 -14.59 11.49 12.55
C ASN A 200 -15.94 10.96 12.04
N SER A 201 -15.89 9.94 11.17
CA SER A 201 -17.09 9.35 10.56
C SER A 201 -17.76 8.29 11.45
N HIS A 202 -17.04 7.77 12.44
CA HIS A 202 -17.51 6.71 13.33
C HIS A 202 -17.25 7.08 14.81
N PRO A 203 -17.90 8.13 15.34
CA PRO A 203 -17.63 8.64 16.69
C PRO A 203 -17.97 7.64 17.81
N GLN A 204 -18.78 6.63 17.53
CA GLN A 204 -19.10 5.52 18.42
C GLN A 204 -17.94 4.54 18.63
N ASN A 205 -16.91 4.59 17.78
CA ASN A 205 -15.75 3.72 17.92
C ASN A 205 -15.04 3.98 19.25
N SER A 206 -14.37 2.95 19.75
CA SER A 206 -13.69 3.01 21.04
C SER A 206 -12.49 2.07 21.06
N PRO A 207 -11.56 2.26 22.01
CA PRO A 207 -10.49 1.29 22.23
C PRO A 207 -11.01 -0.13 22.53
N ALA A 208 -12.21 -0.27 23.11
CA ALA A 208 -12.81 -1.58 23.38
C ALA A 208 -13.21 -2.30 22.08
N LEU A 209 -13.75 -1.56 21.10
CA LEU A 209 -14.04 -2.11 19.78
C LEU A 209 -12.75 -2.55 19.06
N VAL A 210 -11.70 -1.74 19.12
CA VAL A 210 -10.39 -2.11 18.57
C VAL A 210 -9.83 -3.37 19.24
N GLU A 211 -9.92 -3.47 20.58
CA GLU A 211 -9.48 -4.66 21.32
C GLU A 211 -10.24 -5.93 20.90
N LYS A 212 -11.54 -5.82 20.54
CA LYS A 212 -12.32 -6.95 20.03
C LYS A 212 -11.67 -7.58 18.80
N TYR A 213 -11.23 -6.78 17.83
CA TYR A 213 -10.57 -7.29 16.61
C TYR A 213 -9.15 -7.78 16.91
N LEU A 214 -8.38 -7.05 17.73
CA LEU A 214 -7.04 -7.48 18.14
C LEU A 214 -7.05 -8.85 18.85
N LYS A 215 -8.03 -9.08 19.74
CA LYS A 215 -8.21 -10.36 20.45
C LYS A 215 -8.59 -11.50 19.50
N ASN A 216 -9.39 -11.20 18.48
CA ASN A 216 -9.93 -12.19 17.55
C ASN A 216 -9.19 -12.24 16.20
N LYS A 217 -7.94 -11.76 16.15
CA LYS A 217 -7.16 -11.62 14.91
C LYS A 217 -7.09 -12.86 14.00
N ASN A 218 -7.21 -14.06 14.56
CA ASN A 218 -7.18 -15.31 13.79
C ASN A 218 -8.47 -15.56 12.98
N HIS A 219 -9.54 -14.79 13.25
CA HIS A 219 -10.79 -14.83 12.50
C HIS A 219 -10.88 -13.70 11.45
N CYS A 220 -9.87 -12.84 11.37
CA CYS A 220 -9.78 -11.77 10.39
C CYS A 220 -8.91 -12.23 9.22
N TYR A 221 -9.26 -11.86 7.99
CA TYR A 221 -8.36 -12.04 6.86
C TYR A 221 -7.18 -11.08 6.94
N THR A 222 -7.46 -9.84 7.34
CA THR A 222 -6.49 -8.75 7.48
C THR A 222 -5.81 -8.78 8.85
N GLN A 223 -4.61 -8.21 8.92
CA GLN A 223 -3.91 -8.06 10.20
C GLN A 223 -4.50 -6.86 10.96
N PRO A 224 -5.17 -7.06 12.12
CA PRO A 224 -5.77 -5.95 12.83
C PRO A 224 -4.71 -5.03 13.45
N ALA A 225 -4.91 -3.72 13.32
CA ALA A 225 -4.10 -2.68 13.93
C ALA A 225 -5.01 -1.59 14.52
N MET A 226 -4.40 -0.54 15.06
CA MET A 226 -5.11 0.53 15.75
C MET A 226 -4.83 1.87 15.09
N ALA A 227 -5.84 2.73 15.04
CA ALA A 227 -5.64 4.11 14.65
C ALA A 227 -6.37 5.06 15.61
N ILE A 228 -5.98 6.34 15.54
CA ILE A 228 -6.85 7.46 15.89
C ILE A 228 -6.74 8.48 14.76
N HIS A 229 -7.78 9.27 14.53
CA HIS A 229 -7.73 10.27 13.48
C HIS A 229 -6.70 11.36 13.77
N GLU A 230 -6.77 12.01 14.94
CA GLU A 230 -5.83 13.05 15.37
C GLU A 230 -5.68 13.08 16.91
N LEU A 231 -4.57 13.61 17.43
CA LEU A 231 -4.30 13.67 18.88
C LEU A 231 -5.29 14.55 19.65
N ALA A 232 -5.69 15.69 19.09
CA ALA A 232 -6.56 16.65 19.77
C ALA A 232 -7.94 16.07 20.12
N LYS A 233 -8.42 15.10 19.34
CA LYS A 233 -9.70 14.40 19.57
C LYS A 233 -9.61 13.29 20.62
N ALA A 234 -8.41 12.79 20.91
CA ALA A 234 -8.23 11.72 21.89
C ALA A 234 -8.04 12.28 23.30
N SER A 235 -8.84 11.82 24.25
CA SER A 235 -8.65 12.16 25.67
C SER A 235 -7.41 11.45 26.25
N PRO A 236 -6.84 11.95 27.36
CA PRO A 236 -5.77 11.25 28.08
C PRO A 236 -6.09 9.80 28.45
N SER A 237 -7.35 9.49 28.79
CA SER A 237 -7.78 8.12 29.11
C SER A 237 -7.79 7.21 27.89
N VAL A 238 -8.22 7.73 26.72
CA VAL A 238 -8.16 7.00 25.45
C VAL A 238 -6.70 6.74 25.06
N LEU A 239 -5.82 7.72 25.12
CA LEU A 239 -4.40 7.56 24.79
C LEU A 239 -3.72 6.52 25.69
N LYS A 240 -3.97 6.56 27.01
CA LYS A 240 -3.50 5.53 27.95
C LYS A 240 -4.01 4.14 27.57
N ARG A 241 -5.28 4.03 27.17
CA ARG A 241 -5.86 2.74 26.77
C ARG A 241 -5.24 2.21 25.47
N ILE A 242 -5.03 3.04 24.47
CA ILE A 242 -4.35 2.65 23.23
C ILE A 242 -2.93 2.18 23.52
N ALA A 243 -2.18 2.87 24.40
CA ALA A 243 -0.84 2.44 24.80
C ALA A 243 -0.83 1.06 25.48
N GLN A 244 -1.81 0.79 26.35
CA GLN A 244 -1.99 -0.53 26.96
C GLN A 244 -2.26 -1.61 25.92
N LEU A 245 -3.13 -1.34 24.94
CA LEU A 245 -3.45 -2.28 23.86
C LEU A 245 -2.24 -2.51 22.95
N GLN A 246 -1.49 -1.47 22.58
CA GLN A 246 -0.25 -1.57 21.79
C GLN A 246 0.75 -2.51 22.47
N LYS A 247 0.96 -2.32 23.78
CA LYS A 247 1.86 -3.16 24.58
C LYS A 247 1.37 -4.61 24.67
N LYS A 248 0.08 -4.81 24.93
CA LYS A 248 -0.54 -6.14 25.12
C LYS A 248 -0.53 -6.97 23.83
N TYR A 249 -0.90 -6.36 22.70
CA TYR A 249 -1.08 -7.07 21.44
C TYR A 249 0.09 -6.94 20.47
N ARG A 250 1.06 -6.06 20.76
CA ARG A 250 2.18 -5.70 19.87
C ARG A 250 1.70 -5.28 18.47
N ALA A 251 0.54 -4.62 18.41
CA ALA A 251 -0.07 -4.18 17.18
C ALA A 251 0.40 -2.78 16.79
N LEU A 252 0.35 -2.47 15.50
CA LEU A 252 0.68 -1.14 15.01
C LEU A 252 -0.36 -0.12 15.45
N PHE A 253 0.12 1.11 15.61
CA PHE A 253 -0.68 2.30 15.87
C PHE A 253 -0.36 3.36 14.82
N THR A 254 -1.37 3.92 14.17
CA THR A 254 -1.21 5.00 13.19
C THR A 254 -2.13 6.18 13.48
N LEU A 255 -1.70 7.38 13.12
CA LEU A 255 -2.50 8.60 13.23
C LEU A 255 -2.03 9.66 12.25
N HIS A 256 -2.91 10.60 11.90
CA HIS A 256 -2.47 11.85 11.29
C HIS A 256 -1.81 12.70 12.37
N LEU A 257 -0.57 13.12 12.14
CA LEU A 257 0.23 13.85 13.11
C LEU A 257 0.90 15.05 12.46
N ALA A 258 0.77 16.22 13.09
CA ALA A 258 1.44 17.46 12.66
C ALA A 258 1.26 17.76 11.17
N GLU A 259 0.05 17.50 10.68
CA GLU A 259 -0.31 17.70 9.28
C GLU A 259 -0.39 19.19 8.94
N THR A 260 -1.02 19.99 9.81
CA THR A 260 -1.19 21.44 9.62
C THR A 260 -0.75 22.17 10.89
N LYS A 261 -0.58 23.49 10.82
CA LYS A 261 -0.24 24.30 12.01
C LYS A 261 -1.39 24.30 13.01
N GLU A 262 -2.62 24.37 12.51
CA GLU A 262 -3.85 24.36 13.28
C GLU A 262 -4.02 23.03 14.03
N SER A 263 -3.61 21.89 13.45
CA SER A 263 -3.66 20.61 14.17
C SER A 263 -2.63 20.54 15.31
N ASN A 264 -1.48 21.20 15.17
CA ASN A 264 -0.52 21.38 16.27
C ASN A 264 -1.06 22.29 17.37
N GLU A 265 -1.71 23.41 17.01
CA GLU A 265 -2.33 24.33 17.96
C GLU A 265 -3.42 23.63 18.78
N ARG A 266 -4.35 22.92 18.12
CA ARG A 266 -5.37 22.10 18.80
C ARG A 266 -4.74 21.03 19.71
N CYS A 267 -3.63 20.43 19.29
CA CYS A 267 -2.90 19.47 20.12
C CYS A 267 -2.35 20.14 21.39
N TYR A 268 -1.76 21.32 21.26
CA TYR A 268 -1.21 22.10 22.36
C TYR A 268 -2.32 22.61 23.31
N GLU A 269 -3.43 23.10 22.80
CA GLU A 269 -4.59 23.50 23.62
C GLU A 269 -5.12 22.33 24.47
N ARG A 270 -5.18 21.13 23.87
CA ARG A 270 -5.74 19.94 24.53
C ARG A 270 -4.78 19.27 25.50
N HIS A 271 -3.50 19.19 25.13
CA HIS A 271 -2.51 18.34 25.82
C HIS A 271 -1.34 19.12 26.43
N HIS A 272 -1.25 20.44 26.16
CA HIS A 272 -0.21 21.36 26.62
C HIS A 272 1.21 20.95 26.24
N ASP A 273 1.38 20.31 25.08
CA ASP A 273 2.68 19.86 24.58
C ASP A 273 2.66 19.68 23.05
N LEU A 274 3.84 19.51 22.45
CA LEU A 274 3.98 19.23 21.02
C LEU A 274 3.53 17.80 20.68
N PRO A 275 3.01 17.55 19.46
CA PRO A 275 2.42 16.26 19.09
C PRO A 275 3.30 15.03 19.38
N VAL A 276 4.59 15.09 19.04
CA VAL A 276 5.52 13.95 19.28
C VAL A 276 5.83 13.78 20.77
N LEU A 277 5.90 14.87 21.53
CA LEU A 277 6.10 14.83 22.98
C LEU A 277 4.88 14.28 23.72
N VAL A 278 3.67 14.57 23.23
CA VAL A 278 2.43 13.93 23.71
C VAL A 278 2.52 12.41 23.53
N LEU A 279 2.92 11.92 22.35
CA LEU A 279 3.09 10.49 22.12
C LEU A 279 4.14 9.87 23.05
N GLU A 280 5.27 10.54 23.27
CA GLU A 280 6.32 10.11 24.20
C GLU A 280 5.78 9.99 25.63
N LYS A 281 5.05 11.00 26.12
CA LYS A 281 4.43 11.05 27.46
C LYS A 281 3.52 9.85 27.75
N TYR A 282 2.76 9.39 26.75
CA TYR A 282 1.88 8.23 26.89
C TYR A 282 2.53 6.90 26.51
N GLY A 283 3.83 6.88 26.17
CA GLY A 283 4.54 5.67 25.75
C GLY A 283 4.18 5.17 24.35
N LEU A 284 3.53 6.00 23.54
CA LEU A 284 3.12 5.71 22.17
C LEU A 284 4.19 6.07 21.14
N LEU A 285 5.25 6.79 21.48
CA LEU A 285 6.34 7.05 20.53
C LEU A 285 7.34 5.88 20.51
N ASN A 286 7.15 4.92 19.60
CA ASN A 286 8.00 3.75 19.46
C ASN A 286 7.94 3.13 18.04
N HIS A 287 8.67 2.03 17.82
CA HIS A 287 8.76 1.33 16.53
C HIS A 287 7.46 0.71 15.99
N LEU A 288 6.38 0.69 16.78
CA LEU A 288 5.05 0.25 16.35
C LEU A 288 4.12 1.44 16.02
N THR A 289 4.67 2.66 15.97
CA THR A 289 3.90 3.87 15.75
C THR A 289 4.27 4.54 14.43
N LEU A 290 3.24 4.88 13.67
CA LEU A 290 3.34 5.44 12.33
C LEU A 290 2.68 6.83 12.31
N LEU A 291 3.43 7.81 11.81
CA LEU A 291 3.06 9.23 11.83
C LEU A 291 2.75 9.68 10.40
N SER A 292 1.48 9.73 10.04
CA SER A 292 1.05 10.19 8.72
C SER A 292 1.16 11.72 8.60
N HIS A 293 1.58 12.18 7.42
CA HIS A 293 1.90 13.57 7.08
C HIS A 293 3.19 14.10 7.71
N ALA A 294 3.22 14.30 9.04
CA ALA A 294 4.40 14.74 9.80
C ALA A 294 5.11 15.98 9.22
N ILE A 295 4.35 17.01 8.84
CA ILE A 295 4.83 18.18 8.12
C ILE A 295 5.44 19.21 9.07
N HIS A 296 4.68 19.60 10.10
CA HIS A 296 5.03 20.69 11.01
C HIS A 296 5.73 20.15 12.26
N LEU A 297 6.94 19.63 12.07
CA LEU A 297 7.78 19.09 13.14
C LEU A 297 8.98 19.97 13.44
N THR A 298 9.35 20.06 14.72
CA THR A 298 10.60 20.69 15.16
C THR A 298 11.80 19.73 15.05
N LYS A 299 13.03 20.26 15.09
CA LYS A 299 14.26 19.44 15.13
C LYS A 299 14.26 18.44 16.29
N ARG A 300 13.77 18.87 17.46
CA ARG A 300 13.68 18.05 18.68
C ARG A 300 12.78 16.84 18.46
N GLU A 301 11.63 17.04 17.82
CA GLU A 301 10.67 15.98 17.55
C GLU A 301 11.20 14.95 16.55
N ILE A 302 11.87 15.39 15.48
CA ILE A 302 12.49 14.49 14.50
C ILE A 302 13.58 13.63 15.16
N LEU A 303 14.40 14.21 16.04
CA LEU A 303 15.40 13.46 16.80
C LEU A 303 14.77 12.41 17.73
N LEU A 304 13.63 12.72 18.35
CA LEU A 304 12.86 11.77 19.16
C LEU A 304 12.27 10.64 18.32
N ILE A 305 11.64 10.96 17.18
CA ILE A 305 11.13 9.98 16.20
C ILE A 305 12.23 8.98 15.84
N LYS A 306 13.40 9.48 15.45
CA LYS A 306 14.56 8.66 15.11
C LYS A 306 15.01 7.79 16.28
N LYS A 307 15.18 8.38 17.48
CA LYS A 307 15.62 7.66 18.69
C LYS A 307 14.65 6.53 19.07
N ARG A 308 13.34 6.78 18.94
CA ARG A 308 12.28 5.82 19.27
C ARG A 308 11.92 4.89 18.12
N LYS A 309 12.50 5.10 16.94
CA LYS A 309 12.31 4.33 15.71
C LYS A 309 10.86 4.35 15.19
N ALA A 310 10.09 5.38 15.51
CA ALA A 310 8.76 5.57 14.93
C ALA A 310 8.86 5.80 13.42
N GLY A 311 7.86 5.34 12.67
CA GLY A 311 7.76 5.53 11.23
C GLY A 311 7.09 6.85 10.87
N VAL A 312 7.50 7.44 9.77
CA VAL A 312 6.92 8.66 9.18
C VAL A 312 6.39 8.31 7.80
N ILE A 313 5.13 8.64 7.54
CA ILE A 313 4.49 8.35 6.25
C ILE A 313 4.28 9.66 5.51
N HIS A 314 5.05 9.85 4.45
CA HIS A 314 4.99 11.02 3.60
C HIS A 314 3.94 10.83 2.49
N LEU A 315 3.04 11.82 2.38
CA LEU A 315 1.86 11.82 1.51
C LEU A 315 1.90 13.02 0.55
N PRO A 316 2.91 13.12 -0.34
CA PRO A 316 3.29 14.37 -1.01
C PRO A 316 2.15 15.04 -1.77
N THR A 317 1.39 14.29 -2.59
CA THR A 317 0.30 14.91 -3.37
C THR A 317 -0.87 15.35 -2.49
N SER A 318 -1.18 14.58 -1.44
CA SER A 318 -2.29 14.88 -0.52
C SER A 318 -1.99 16.17 0.26
N ASN A 319 -0.77 16.25 0.81
CA ASN A 319 -0.28 17.41 1.55
C ASN A 319 -0.39 18.72 0.77
N LEU A 320 -0.18 18.69 -0.55
CA LEU A 320 -0.27 19.88 -1.39
C LEU A 320 -1.72 20.24 -1.73
N LEU A 321 -2.55 19.25 -2.10
CA LEU A 321 -3.95 19.49 -2.44
C LEU A 321 -4.77 19.99 -1.24
N HIS A 322 -4.47 19.49 -0.02
CA HIS A 322 -5.09 19.95 1.21
C HIS A 322 -4.40 21.19 1.82
N LYS A 323 -3.44 21.80 1.13
CA LYS A 323 -2.69 22.99 1.60
C LYS A 323 -2.04 22.78 2.99
N SER A 324 -1.80 21.53 3.38
CA SER A 324 -1.19 21.14 4.66
C SER A 324 0.27 21.61 4.76
N GLY A 325 0.96 21.69 3.61
CA GLY A 325 2.30 22.27 3.48
C GLY A 325 3.31 21.32 2.84
N HIS A 326 4.59 21.71 2.87
CA HIS A 326 5.67 20.93 2.30
C HIS A 326 6.37 20.08 3.36
N PHE A 327 6.43 18.78 3.15
CA PHE A 327 7.17 17.87 4.02
C PHE A 327 8.66 18.25 4.05
N ASN A 328 9.23 18.39 5.25
CA ASN A 328 10.60 18.87 5.42
C ASN A 328 11.64 17.74 5.28
N TYR A 329 11.67 17.08 4.12
CA TYR A 329 12.67 16.05 3.82
C TYR A 329 14.13 16.52 4.06
N PRO A 330 14.53 17.77 3.70
CA PRO A 330 15.90 18.24 3.96
C PRO A 330 16.30 18.15 5.42
N LEU A 331 15.39 18.44 6.35
CA LEU A 331 15.69 18.37 7.77
C LEU A 331 15.84 16.92 8.25
N PHE A 332 15.01 15.99 7.75
CA PHE A 332 15.21 14.55 8.01
C PHE A 332 16.55 14.05 7.47
N HIS A 333 16.98 14.53 6.30
CA HIS A 333 18.27 14.22 5.72
C HIS A 333 19.43 14.76 6.58
N GLU A 334 19.40 16.05 6.95
CA GLU A 334 20.38 16.69 7.86
C GLU A 334 20.55 15.89 9.17
N LEU A 335 19.42 15.44 9.74
CA LEU A 335 19.40 14.71 11.02
C LEU A 335 19.63 13.19 10.85
N LYS A 336 19.91 12.71 9.63
CA LYS A 336 20.10 11.29 9.29
C LYS A 336 18.94 10.42 9.76
N ALA A 337 17.71 10.83 9.48
CA ALA A 337 16.46 10.19 9.89
C ALA A 337 15.60 9.73 8.68
N THR A 338 16.15 9.76 7.47
CA THR A 338 15.43 9.39 6.24
C THR A 338 15.05 7.91 6.19
N ASP A 339 15.75 7.06 6.94
CA ASP A 339 15.46 5.62 7.10
C ASP A 339 14.17 5.33 7.91
N ARG A 340 13.49 6.39 8.38
CA ARG A 340 12.20 6.36 9.05
C ARG A 340 11.03 6.74 8.12
N ILE A 341 11.29 7.15 6.88
CA ILE A 341 10.27 7.66 5.96
C ILE A 341 9.75 6.56 5.04
N ALA A 342 8.45 6.44 4.85
CA ALA A 342 7.82 5.66 3.79
C ALA A 342 6.85 6.54 3.01
N LEU A 343 6.38 6.07 1.84
CA LEU A 343 5.35 6.76 1.08
C LEU A 343 4.00 6.06 1.23
N GLY A 344 2.93 6.85 1.16
CA GLY A 344 1.56 6.37 1.10
C GLY A 344 0.73 7.16 0.10
N THR A 345 -0.42 6.60 -0.27
CA THR A 345 -1.32 7.24 -1.24
C THR A 345 -2.43 8.04 -0.59
N ASP A 346 -2.67 7.93 0.72
CA ASP A 346 -3.84 8.56 1.32
C ASP A 346 -5.13 8.07 0.62
N SER A 347 -6.13 8.92 0.43
CA SER A 347 -7.37 8.59 -0.31
C SER A 347 -7.33 9.01 -1.78
N VAL A 348 -8.20 8.40 -2.61
CA VAL A 348 -8.43 8.86 -4.01
C VAL A 348 -8.97 10.28 -4.10
N VAL A 349 -9.48 10.84 -3.01
CA VAL A 349 -10.10 12.18 -3.00
C VAL A 349 -9.05 13.22 -3.37
N SER A 350 -7.82 13.05 -2.88
CA SER A 350 -6.69 13.96 -3.07
C SER A 350 -5.61 13.35 -3.95
N LYS A 351 -6.01 12.61 -4.99
CA LYS A 351 -5.08 11.98 -5.95
C LYS A 351 -5.65 11.94 -7.37
N SER A 352 -4.73 11.88 -8.33
CA SER A 352 -5.06 11.54 -9.72
C SER A 352 -5.19 10.03 -9.95
N ARG A 353 -4.55 9.21 -9.10
CA ARG A 353 -4.52 7.74 -9.15
C ARG A 353 -3.95 7.17 -7.85
N LEU A 354 -4.26 5.92 -7.52
CA LEU A 354 -3.64 5.18 -6.41
C LEU A 354 -2.35 4.49 -6.86
N ASP A 355 -1.27 5.25 -6.99
CA ASP A 355 0.04 4.77 -7.45
C ASP A 355 1.20 5.40 -6.67
N LEU A 356 2.10 4.56 -6.16
CA LEU A 356 3.26 4.99 -5.38
C LEU A 356 4.42 5.52 -6.24
N LEU A 357 4.49 5.19 -7.54
CA LEU A 357 5.50 5.77 -8.43
C LEU A 357 5.24 7.26 -8.64
N THR A 358 3.98 7.65 -8.79
CA THR A 358 3.57 9.05 -8.86
C THR A 358 3.89 9.79 -7.55
N GLU A 359 3.69 9.16 -6.39
CA GLU A 359 4.08 9.76 -5.09
C GLU A 359 5.60 9.89 -4.93
N ALA A 360 6.36 8.90 -5.42
CA ALA A 360 7.82 8.96 -5.46
C ALA A 360 8.32 10.10 -6.37
N LEU A 361 7.73 10.25 -7.56
CA LEU A 361 8.04 11.35 -8.47
C LEU A 361 7.69 12.71 -7.84
N GLN A 362 6.53 12.84 -7.20
CA GLN A 362 6.14 14.07 -6.52
C GLN A 362 7.14 14.44 -5.42
N THR A 363 7.56 13.46 -4.60
CA THR A 363 8.61 13.65 -3.57
C THR A 363 9.92 14.13 -4.20
N LYS A 364 10.33 13.53 -5.33
CA LYS A 364 11.54 13.92 -6.07
C LYS A 364 11.47 15.38 -6.53
N THR A 365 10.36 15.76 -7.16
CA THR A 365 10.13 17.08 -7.75
C THR A 365 10.13 18.17 -6.68
N MET A 366 9.46 17.94 -5.55
CA MET A 366 9.38 18.88 -4.43
C MET A 366 10.75 19.25 -3.81
N HIS A 367 11.77 18.42 -4.01
CA HIS A 367 13.10 18.61 -3.43
C HIS A 367 14.22 18.58 -4.48
N GLN A 368 13.89 18.80 -5.75
CA GLN A 368 14.81 18.65 -6.88
C GLN A 368 16.00 19.61 -6.79
N GLU A 369 15.78 20.87 -6.41
CA GLU A 369 16.84 21.88 -6.30
C GLU A 369 17.98 21.46 -5.36
N LYS A 370 17.64 20.76 -4.28
CA LYS A 370 18.59 20.30 -3.27
C LYS A 370 19.31 19.01 -3.66
N ARG A 371 18.81 18.26 -4.65
CA ARG A 371 19.36 16.98 -5.13
C ARG A 371 19.59 15.93 -4.04
N ILE A 372 18.82 15.98 -2.95
CA ILE A 372 19.01 15.13 -1.76
C ILE A 372 18.10 13.89 -1.70
N VAL A 373 17.24 13.71 -2.69
CA VAL A 373 16.33 12.55 -2.78
C VAL A 373 16.74 11.70 -3.99
N PRO A 374 17.58 10.66 -3.82
CA PRO A 374 17.96 9.78 -4.92
C PRO A 374 16.82 8.81 -5.27
N TYR A 375 16.79 8.32 -6.52
CA TYR A 375 15.79 7.35 -6.97
C TYR A 375 15.85 6.02 -6.20
N GLU A 376 17.04 5.64 -5.72
CA GLU A 376 17.23 4.44 -4.89
C GLU A 376 16.44 4.53 -3.57
N ASP A 377 16.52 5.68 -2.89
CA ASP A 377 15.80 5.92 -1.64
C ASP A 377 14.30 5.90 -1.88
N LEU A 378 13.83 6.54 -2.96
CA LEU A 378 12.41 6.54 -3.34
C LEU A 378 11.89 5.12 -3.60
N PHE A 379 12.63 4.32 -4.38
CA PHE A 379 12.28 2.94 -4.64
C PHE A 379 12.24 2.12 -3.34
N ASN A 380 13.19 2.34 -2.43
CA ASN A 380 13.21 1.65 -1.14
C ASN A 380 12.02 2.05 -0.26
N MET A 381 11.66 3.34 -0.21
CA MET A 381 10.51 3.86 0.54
C MET A 381 9.18 3.22 0.15
N ILE A 382 9.00 2.87 -1.13
CA ILE A 382 7.80 2.20 -1.66
C ILE A 382 7.91 0.66 -1.65
N THR A 383 9.04 0.09 -1.22
CA THR A 383 9.28 -1.36 -1.15
C THR A 383 9.81 -1.79 0.22
N GLY A 384 11.11 -2.09 0.34
CA GLY A 384 11.72 -2.71 1.50
C GLY A 384 11.68 -1.84 2.77
N GLN A 385 11.95 -0.55 2.64
CA GLN A 385 11.87 0.39 3.75
C GLN A 385 10.42 0.61 4.20
N GLY A 386 9.48 0.72 3.26
CA GLY A 386 8.04 0.76 3.58
C GLY A 386 7.60 -0.48 4.37
N ALA A 387 7.96 -1.67 3.89
CA ALA A 387 7.66 -2.94 4.55
C ALA A 387 8.25 -3.02 5.98
N LYS A 388 9.51 -2.59 6.14
CA LYS A 388 10.20 -2.54 7.43
C LYS A 388 9.53 -1.59 8.41
N ILE A 389 9.10 -0.42 7.94
CA ILE A 389 8.43 0.60 8.77
C ILE A 389 7.08 0.10 9.27
N ILE A 390 6.29 -0.58 8.43
CA ILE A 390 5.01 -1.18 8.83
C ILE A 390 5.16 -2.57 9.47
N GLY A 391 6.35 -2.94 9.94
CA GLY A 391 6.55 -4.18 10.70
C GLY A 391 6.41 -5.49 9.90
N LEU A 392 6.59 -5.46 8.58
CA LEU A 392 6.56 -6.63 7.68
C LEU A 392 7.94 -6.88 7.05
N PRO A 393 8.97 -7.29 7.82
CA PRO A 393 10.36 -7.34 7.34
C PRO A 393 10.65 -8.43 6.30
N LYS A 394 9.72 -9.36 6.04
CA LYS A 394 9.82 -10.40 5.00
C LYS A 394 9.01 -10.07 3.73
N THR A 395 8.83 -8.77 3.46
CA THR A 395 8.13 -8.20 2.30
C THR A 395 8.94 -7.03 1.72
N GLY A 396 8.61 -6.61 0.50
CA GLY A 396 9.23 -5.46 -0.15
C GLY A 396 10.63 -5.72 -0.68
N LYS A 397 11.09 -6.98 -0.69
CA LYS A 397 12.38 -7.39 -1.27
C LYS A 397 12.24 -8.74 -1.96
N ILE A 398 13.07 -8.97 -2.99
CA ILE A 398 13.18 -10.24 -3.70
C ILE A 398 14.46 -10.92 -3.21
N ILE A 399 14.34 -11.67 -2.13
CA ILE A 399 15.43 -12.39 -1.44
C ILE A 399 14.87 -13.75 -0.99
N PRO A 400 15.65 -14.85 -0.99
CA PRO A 400 15.22 -16.12 -0.41
C PRO A 400 14.63 -15.97 1.00
N GLY A 401 13.50 -16.64 1.25
CA GLY A 401 12.74 -16.60 2.49
C GLY A 401 11.72 -15.45 2.61
N PHE A 402 11.65 -14.54 1.64
CA PHE A 402 10.64 -13.47 1.58
C PHE A 402 9.38 -13.95 0.87
N ARG A 403 8.25 -13.29 1.15
CA ARG A 403 6.99 -13.52 0.45
C ARG A 403 7.13 -13.20 -1.03
N ALA A 404 6.52 -14.02 -1.89
CA ALA A 404 6.45 -13.78 -3.33
C ALA A 404 5.37 -12.75 -3.68
N ASP A 405 5.56 -11.53 -3.16
CA ASP A 405 4.81 -10.33 -3.55
C ASP A 405 5.59 -9.66 -4.69
N LEU A 406 5.18 -9.87 -5.95
CA LEU A 406 5.96 -9.50 -7.14
C LEU A 406 5.11 -8.71 -8.13
N ALA A 407 5.70 -7.65 -8.71
CA ALA A 407 5.10 -6.89 -9.80
C ALA A 407 5.89 -7.09 -11.10
N PHE A 408 5.16 -7.31 -12.20
CA PHE A 408 5.72 -7.65 -13.51
C PHE A 408 5.41 -6.56 -14.52
N TRP A 409 6.44 -5.94 -15.06
CA TRP A 409 6.35 -4.78 -15.94
C TRP A 409 6.86 -5.12 -17.33
N LYS A 410 6.16 -4.69 -18.39
CA LYS A 410 6.66 -4.87 -19.75
C LYS A 410 7.92 -4.03 -19.95
N LEU A 411 9.04 -4.67 -20.29
CA LEU A 411 10.27 -3.94 -20.59
C LEU A 411 10.12 -3.10 -21.87
N LYS A 412 9.47 -3.65 -22.90
CA LYS A 412 9.08 -2.90 -24.11
C LYS A 412 7.78 -2.12 -23.90
N ASP A 413 7.80 -1.20 -22.94
CA ASP A 413 6.74 -0.21 -22.72
C ASP A 413 7.34 1.20 -22.89
N ARG A 414 6.52 2.18 -23.28
CA ARG A 414 6.96 3.56 -23.57
C ARG A 414 7.61 4.24 -22.37
N GLY A 415 7.30 3.78 -21.16
CA GLY A 415 7.88 4.34 -19.93
C GLY A 415 9.18 3.68 -19.46
N PHE A 416 9.64 2.60 -20.10
CA PHE A 416 10.93 1.95 -19.78
C PHE A 416 12.00 2.18 -20.84
N LEU A 417 11.61 2.48 -22.09
CA LEU A 417 12.53 2.72 -23.20
C LEU A 417 12.63 4.21 -23.57
N PRO A 418 13.82 4.70 -23.97
CA PRO A 418 15.12 4.02 -23.94
C PRO A 418 15.69 3.98 -22.50
N TYR A 419 16.53 2.98 -22.20
CA TYR A 419 17.34 2.91 -20.98
C TYR A 419 18.77 2.52 -21.34
N ASP A 420 19.71 2.82 -20.45
CA ASP A 420 21.10 2.39 -20.58
C ASP A 420 21.24 1.02 -19.87
N PRO A 421 21.53 -0.08 -20.61
CA PRO A 421 21.67 -1.40 -20.02
C PRO A 421 22.86 -1.49 -19.06
N ASP A 422 23.89 -0.67 -19.22
CA ASP A 422 25.09 -0.66 -18.38
C ASP A 422 24.97 0.31 -17.20
N GLN A 423 24.00 1.22 -17.24
CA GLN A 423 23.57 2.04 -16.10
C GLN A 423 22.17 1.65 -15.62
N PRO A 424 22.05 0.59 -14.80
CA PRO A 424 20.77 0.07 -14.33
C PRO A 424 19.88 1.09 -13.60
N LEU A 425 20.46 2.13 -13.00
CA LEU A 425 19.72 3.20 -12.33
C LEU A 425 18.80 3.95 -13.30
N THR A 426 19.15 4.02 -14.59
CA THR A 426 18.31 4.64 -15.62
C THR A 426 16.96 3.92 -15.76
N LEU A 427 16.92 2.61 -15.55
CA LEU A 427 15.69 1.82 -15.61
C LEU A 427 14.77 2.13 -14.41
N VAL A 428 15.34 2.30 -13.23
CA VAL A 428 14.60 2.70 -12.01
C VAL A 428 14.13 4.15 -12.12
N SER A 429 14.97 5.04 -12.64
CA SER A 429 14.60 6.42 -12.95
C SER A 429 13.41 6.44 -13.92
N ASN A 430 13.52 5.75 -15.05
CA ASN A 430 12.45 5.63 -16.05
C ASN A 430 11.15 5.10 -15.42
N MET A 431 11.24 4.05 -14.59
CA MET A 431 10.07 3.51 -13.89
C MET A 431 9.35 4.56 -13.04
N ILE A 432 10.10 5.39 -12.31
CA ILE A 432 9.53 6.43 -11.44
C ILE A 432 9.05 7.65 -12.24
N THR A 433 9.79 8.08 -13.27
CA THR A 433 9.48 9.32 -14.02
C THR A 433 8.49 9.14 -15.16
N HIS A 434 8.50 7.97 -15.81
CA HIS A 434 7.81 7.73 -17.09
C HIS A 434 7.02 6.42 -17.12
N GLY A 435 7.43 5.45 -16.30
CA GLY A 435 6.99 4.06 -16.32
C GLY A 435 5.74 3.76 -15.49
N GLY A 436 5.49 2.47 -15.32
CA GLY A 436 4.65 1.97 -14.23
C GLY A 436 3.14 2.17 -14.33
N ARG A 437 2.60 2.59 -15.49
CA ARG A 437 1.17 2.95 -15.59
C ARG A 437 0.21 1.86 -15.14
N ASN A 438 0.49 0.62 -15.49
CA ASN A 438 -0.23 -0.56 -15.04
C ASN A 438 0.71 -1.76 -15.14
N VAL A 439 0.73 -2.63 -14.13
CA VAL A 439 1.42 -3.92 -14.19
C VAL A 439 0.87 -4.76 -15.34
N ARG A 440 1.71 -5.63 -15.87
CA ARG A 440 1.27 -6.71 -16.76
C ARG A 440 0.68 -7.85 -15.94
N ASP A 441 1.40 -8.27 -14.92
CA ASP A 441 1.02 -9.37 -14.04
C ASP A 441 1.36 -8.94 -12.60
N LEU A 442 0.65 -9.49 -11.61
CA LEU A 442 0.86 -9.21 -10.19
C LEU A 442 0.73 -10.51 -9.40
N MET A 443 1.71 -10.78 -8.54
CA MET A 443 1.63 -11.84 -7.55
C MET A 443 1.47 -11.26 -6.15
N ILE A 444 0.56 -11.84 -5.36
CA ILE A 444 0.43 -11.59 -3.92
C ILE A 444 0.51 -12.94 -3.21
N ASN A 445 1.46 -13.09 -2.28
CA ASN A 445 1.76 -14.35 -1.61
C ASN A 445 1.99 -15.53 -2.59
N GLY A 446 2.57 -15.26 -3.77
CA GLY A 446 2.82 -16.23 -4.83
C GLY A 446 1.64 -16.57 -5.73
N ASP A 447 0.43 -16.07 -5.43
CA ASP A 447 -0.74 -16.24 -6.29
C ASP A 447 -0.80 -15.12 -7.33
N PHE A 448 -0.98 -15.47 -8.60
CA PHE A 448 -1.27 -14.48 -9.65
C PHE A 448 -2.65 -13.86 -9.45
N VAL A 449 -2.69 -12.64 -8.93
CA VAL A 449 -3.92 -11.83 -8.77
C VAL A 449 -4.26 -11.11 -10.06
N ILE A 450 -3.25 -10.62 -10.80
CA ILE A 450 -3.41 -10.08 -12.15
C ILE A 450 -2.60 -10.93 -13.12
N SER A 451 -3.23 -11.33 -14.22
CA SER A 451 -2.56 -11.99 -15.35
C SER A 451 -2.92 -11.29 -16.66
N ASN A 452 -1.90 -10.88 -17.42
CA ASN A 452 -2.03 -10.19 -18.70
C ASN A 452 -2.94 -8.94 -18.62
N ARG A 453 -2.77 -8.14 -17.58
CA ARG A 453 -3.53 -6.92 -17.24
C ARG A 453 -4.99 -7.15 -16.84
N MET A 454 -5.41 -8.40 -16.62
CA MET A 454 -6.75 -8.75 -16.17
C MET A 454 -6.71 -9.24 -14.72
N ASN A 455 -7.64 -8.77 -13.88
CA ASN A 455 -7.81 -9.28 -12.52
C ASN A 455 -8.44 -10.69 -12.55
N ASN A 456 -7.80 -11.64 -11.88
CA ASN A 456 -8.20 -13.05 -11.85
C ASN A 456 -9.29 -13.34 -10.80
N LEU A 457 -9.54 -12.39 -9.89
CA LEU A 457 -10.43 -12.57 -8.73
C LEU A 457 -11.73 -11.77 -8.89
N ILE A 458 -11.61 -10.54 -9.40
CA ILE A 458 -12.71 -9.58 -9.52
C ILE A 458 -12.99 -9.32 -11.01
N ASP A 459 -14.26 -9.32 -11.38
CA ASP A 459 -14.74 -8.75 -12.65
C ASP A 459 -14.75 -7.23 -12.51
N GLU A 460 -13.70 -6.60 -13.03
CA GLU A 460 -13.54 -5.16 -12.92
C GLU A 460 -14.58 -4.38 -13.74
N SER A 461 -15.10 -4.97 -14.83
CA SER A 461 -16.16 -4.31 -15.61
C SER A 461 -17.44 -4.19 -14.79
N GLU A 462 -17.83 -5.30 -14.13
CA GLU A 462 -18.99 -5.30 -13.24
C GLU A 462 -18.75 -4.42 -12.01
N LEU A 463 -17.56 -4.48 -11.40
CA LEU A 463 -17.21 -3.63 -10.27
C LEU A 463 -17.36 -2.14 -10.60
N LEU A 464 -16.91 -1.70 -11.79
CA LEU A 464 -17.02 -0.30 -12.20
C LEU A 464 -18.47 0.15 -12.36
N LEU A 465 -19.36 -0.72 -12.84
CA LEU A 465 -20.81 -0.43 -12.91
C LEU A 465 -21.41 -0.28 -11.51
N GLN A 466 -21.10 -1.22 -10.62
CA GLN A 466 -21.57 -1.18 -9.22
C GLN A 466 -21.06 0.08 -8.48
N LEU A 467 -19.78 0.43 -8.67
CA LEU A 467 -19.19 1.64 -8.11
C LEU A 467 -19.89 2.91 -8.60
N GLN A 468 -20.16 3.00 -9.90
CA GLN A 468 -20.87 4.16 -10.47
C GLN A 468 -22.29 4.28 -9.92
N GLU A 469 -23.02 3.16 -9.84
CA GLU A 469 -24.37 3.14 -9.28
C GLU A 469 -24.38 3.54 -7.81
N ALA A 470 -23.47 2.99 -7.01
CA ALA A 470 -23.32 3.33 -5.59
C ALA A 470 -22.93 4.80 -5.39
N HIS A 471 -22.02 5.33 -6.21
CA HIS A 471 -21.61 6.74 -6.18
C HIS A 471 -22.81 7.68 -6.41
N ILE A 472 -23.65 7.40 -7.41
CA ILE A 472 -24.87 8.18 -7.69
C ILE A 472 -25.86 8.06 -6.53
N LYS A 473 -26.10 6.86 -6.01
CA LYS A 473 -27.02 6.63 -4.87
C LYS A 473 -26.54 7.35 -3.62
N LEU A 474 -25.24 7.37 -3.35
CA LEU A 474 -24.64 8.10 -2.24
C LEU A 474 -24.90 9.60 -2.35
N ARG A 475 -24.69 10.20 -3.51
CA ARG A 475 -24.93 11.64 -3.74
C ARG A 475 -26.41 12.06 -3.70
N LYS A 476 -27.34 11.12 -3.89
CA LYS A 476 -28.79 11.37 -3.77
C LYS A 476 -29.31 11.29 -2.33
N ARG A 477 -28.59 10.61 -1.43
CA ARG A 477 -28.87 10.62 0.01
C ARG A 477 -28.42 11.93 0.61
#